data_AF-A0A7W6HSW7-F1
#
_entry.id   AF-A0A7W6HSW7-F1
#
_cell.length_a   1.000
_cell.length_b   1.000
_cell.length_c   1.000
_cell.angle_alpha   90.00
_cell.angle_beta   90.00
_cell.angle_gamma   90.00
#
_symmetry.space_group_name_H-M   'P 1'
#
loop_
_entity.id
_entity.type
_entity.pdbx_description
1 polymer ?
#
loop_
_entity_poly.entity_id
_entity_poly.type
_entity_poly.pdbx_seq_one_letter_code
_entity_poly.pdbx_strand_id
1 'polypeptide(L)'
;MTRQETVIKITKITRIVGEMKSQLDLDDEIEFEALDSSWMNIGKWAKEICLYMEQAPSPLLANLITNNEFTVPVVNYVQSHRLEIDSAYVKVIDCYANNMQALLSLCKRQEEEVKGEYKDLIEPLANEQVATLLQRAIRAGLLDEHYQPMPQTKPLQLKVIAYAVSTICKLPSTYILFEKQWKREYGKRFSTWRVPRYNTGLYETTKALYSEVDFTEFEPTHQTETFYTPQSEEDIAVLYRDLVKYGYIAPDTGLKTFVGIFNKKTFRKPVEWIKTQRQLSFFVYQAFYKFNKKDLWIKGECCFSINGHTPHKACFVSGYSWIKRAGWLDRYDVKLKTICDKFNHIENTFNEETSDERLIHTSKVVFYSPNSEDEIHLMFSALLDGGYISSDTTFTAFKGIFDETVFEHPIVWMKTQTSLMYFVHLAFKQHNPYDVWVKCVNCFRLQNDKVPNRESMDSNFRFIVKKGLMDTYDIQLKTIADNYLSTQNKNAINAKVANNNT
;
A
#
# COMPACT_ATOMS: atom_id res chain seq x y z
N MET A 1 -10.57 -46.44 -37.49
CA MET A 1 -9.56 -46.15 -36.46
C MET A 1 -10.22 -46.25 -35.10
N THR A 2 -9.54 -46.80 -34.10
CA THR A 2 -10.04 -46.93 -32.71
C THR A 2 -9.62 -45.73 -31.85
N ARG A 3 -10.30 -45.51 -30.72
CA ARG A 3 -9.92 -44.46 -29.75
C ARG A 3 -8.45 -44.59 -29.29
N GLN A 4 -7.97 -45.83 -29.11
CA GLN A 4 -6.60 -46.11 -28.69
C GLN A 4 -5.59 -45.77 -29.78
N GLU A 5 -5.87 -46.11 -31.05
CA GLU A 5 -5.06 -45.70 -32.20
C GLU A 5 -5.00 -44.18 -32.34
N THR A 6 -6.11 -43.48 -32.10
CA THR A 6 -6.17 -42.00 -32.11
C THR A 6 -5.27 -41.40 -31.04
N VAL A 7 -5.34 -41.89 -29.78
CA VAL A 7 -4.46 -41.44 -28.69
C VAL A 7 -2.99 -41.68 -29.02
N ILE A 8 -2.63 -42.88 -29.51
CA ILE A 8 -1.24 -43.21 -29.89
C ILE A 8 -0.72 -42.25 -30.97
N LYS A 9 -1.54 -41.89 -31.96
CA LYS A 9 -1.15 -40.92 -33.00
C LYS A 9 -1.00 -39.51 -32.46
N ILE A 10 -1.90 -39.05 -31.57
CA ILE A 10 -1.75 -37.74 -30.89
C ILE A 10 -0.43 -37.71 -30.12
N THR A 11 -0.13 -38.73 -29.29
CA THR A 11 1.13 -38.80 -28.53
C THR A 11 2.36 -38.84 -29.43
N LYS A 12 2.33 -39.56 -30.56
CA LYS A 12 3.43 -39.56 -31.53
C LYS A 12 3.65 -38.18 -32.17
N ILE A 13 2.59 -37.51 -32.62
CA ILE A 13 2.67 -36.15 -33.15
C ILE A 13 3.26 -35.20 -32.10
N THR A 14 2.72 -35.19 -30.88
CA THR A 14 3.18 -34.28 -29.81
C THR A 14 4.63 -34.52 -29.43
N ARG A 15 5.10 -35.79 -29.42
CA ARG A 15 6.52 -36.08 -29.25
C ARG A 15 7.35 -35.49 -30.39
N ILE A 16 7.05 -35.85 -31.63
CA ILE A 16 7.88 -35.50 -32.81
C ILE A 16 7.96 -33.98 -32.99
N VAL A 17 6.85 -33.27 -32.83
CA VAL A 17 6.82 -31.80 -32.94
C VAL A 17 7.44 -31.14 -31.71
N GLY A 18 7.41 -31.77 -30.54
CA GLY A 18 8.20 -31.36 -29.37
C GLY A 18 9.71 -31.57 -29.55
N GLU A 19 10.11 -32.62 -30.25
CA GLU A 19 11.51 -32.95 -30.59
C GLU A 19 12.06 -31.92 -31.59
N MET A 20 11.31 -31.62 -32.66
CA MET A 20 11.56 -30.48 -33.58
C MET A 20 11.62 -29.13 -32.85
N LYS A 21 10.69 -28.88 -31.90
CA LYS A 21 10.67 -27.63 -31.12
C LYS A 21 11.89 -27.52 -30.20
N SER A 22 12.37 -28.64 -29.66
CA SER A 22 13.54 -28.69 -28.78
C SER A 22 14.85 -28.44 -29.54
N GLN A 23 14.96 -28.83 -30.81
CA GLN A 23 16.09 -28.43 -31.67
C GLN A 23 16.09 -26.91 -31.86
N LEU A 24 14.93 -26.32 -32.19
CA LEU A 24 14.77 -24.86 -32.29
C LEU A 24 15.06 -24.08 -31.00
N ASP A 25 14.91 -24.67 -29.80
CA ASP A 25 15.24 -24.00 -28.52
C ASP A 25 16.74 -24.12 -28.14
N LEU A 26 17.52 -24.90 -28.88
CA LEU A 26 18.94 -25.15 -28.61
C LEU A 26 19.84 -24.50 -29.67
N ASP A 27 19.54 -24.74 -30.95
CA ASP A 27 20.44 -24.48 -32.07
C ASP A 27 19.80 -23.62 -33.19
N ASP A 28 18.60 -23.07 -32.96
CA ASP A 28 17.77 -22.28 -33.91
C ASP A 28 17.39 -22.98 -35.24
N GLU A 29 17.81 -24.24 -35.46
CA GLU A 29 17.62 -25.05 -36.68
C GLU A 29 16.84 -26.37 -36.41
N ILE A 30 16.38 -27.07 -37.46
CA ILE A 30 15.76 -28.41 -37.38
C ILE A 30 16.52 -29.40 -38.27
N GLU A 31 17.26 -30.33 -37.65
CA GLU A 31 17.90 -31.44 -38.36
C GLU A 31 16.88 -32.55 -38.70
N PHE A 32 16.19 -32.42 -39.83
CA PHE A 32 15.16 -33.37 -40.28
C PHE A 32 15.68 -34.80 -40.50
N GLU A 33 16.96 -34.94 -40.86
CA GLU A 33 17.71 -36.19 -41.03
C GLU A 33 17.95 -36.93 -39.70
N ALA A 34 18.00 -36.22 -38.57
CA ALA A 34 18.21 -36.80 -37.25
C ALA A 34 16.91 -37.35 -36.62
N LEU A 35 15.75 -36.96 -37.14
CA LEU A 35 14.44 -37.34 -36.62
C LEU A 35 14.03 -38.76 -37.02
N ASP A 36 13.32 -39.47 -36.13
CA ASP A 36 12.75 -40.79 -36.46
C ASP A 36 11.86 -40.72 -37.71
N SER A 37 12.14 -41.60 -38.67
CA SER A 37 11.50 -41.65 -40.00
C SER A 37 9.96 -41.66 -39.99
N SER A 38 9.31 -42.01 -38.88
CA SER A 38 7.87 -41.93 -38.76
C SER A 38 7.34 -40.49 -38.76
N TRP A 39 8.20 -39.47 -38.56
CA TRP A 39 7.86 -38.04 -38.67
C TRP A 39 7.24 -37.68 -40.03
N MET A 40 7.64 -38.34 -41.11
CA MET A 40 7.05 -38.17 -42.45
C MET A 40 5.54 -38.47 -42.52
N ASN A 41 4.96 -39.08 -41.47
CA ASN A 41 3.54 -39.42 -41.38
C ASN A 41 2.69 -38.39 -40.60
N ILE A 42 3.26 -37.36 -39.95
CA ILE A 42 2.49 -36.50 -39.03
C ILE A 42 1.29 -35.81 -39.70
N GLY A 43 1.42 -35.37 -40.96
CA GLY A 43 0.30 -34.80 -41.72
C GLY A 43 -0.80 -35.81 -42.05
N LYS A 44 -0.43 -37.06 -42.35
CA LYS A 44 -1.38 -38.16 -42.54
C LYS A 44 -2.11 -38.50 -41.23
N TRP A 45 -1.38 -38.59 -40.12
CA TRP A 45 -1.97 -38.89 -38.82
C TRP A 45 -2.90 -37.77 -38.34
N ALA A 46 -2.54 -36.49 -38.52
CA ALA A 46 -3.42 -35.36 -38.22
C ALA A 46 -4.76 -35.45 -39.01
N LYS A 47 -4.69 -35.78 -40.30
CA LYS A 47 -5.89 -36.01 -41.12
C LYS A 47 -6.74 -37.19 -40.61
N GLU A 48 -6.10 -38.32 -40.27
CA GLU A 48 -6.78 -39.50 -39.73
C GLU A 48 -7.45 -39.20 -38.39
N ILE A 49 -6.81 -38.41 -37.51
CA ILE A 49 -7.40 -37.95 -36.23
C ILE A 49 -8.62 -37.07 -36.49
N CYS A 50 -8.56 -36.16 -37.49
CA CYS A 50 -9.70 -35.32 -37.87
C CYS A 50 -10.91 -36.16 -38.30
N LEU A 51 -10.71 -37.09 -39.25
CA LEU A 51 -11.77 -37.99 -39.73
C LEU A 51 -12.38 -38.87 -38.61
N TYR A 52 -11.60 -39.21 -37.58
CA TYR A 52 -12.11 -39.92 -36.40
C TYR A 52 -12.92 -38.99 -35.47
N MET A 53 -12.43 -37.78 -35.21
CA MET A 53 -13.12 -36.79 -34.37
C MET A 53 -14.44 -36.32 -34.99
N GLU A 54 -14.57 -36.31 -36.32
CA GLU A 54 -15.84 -36.06 -37.03
C GLU A 54 -16.88 -37.16 -36.79
N GLN A 55 -16.44 -38.42 -36.65
CA GLN A 55 -17.31 -39.60 -36.47
C GLN A 55 -17.60 -39.92 -35.00
N ALA A 56 -16.66 -39.60 -34.11
CA ALA A 56 -16.72 -39.88 -32.68
C ALA A 56 -16.15 -38.70 -31.86
N PRO A 57 -16.93 -37.61 -31.70
CA PRO A 57 -16.55 -36.46 -30.87
C PRO A 57 -16.14 -36.90 -29.45
N SER A 58 -15.06 -36.31 -28.92
CA SER A 58 -14.58 -36.67 -27.58
C SER A 58 -13.84 -35.51 -26.91
N PRO A 59 -14.44 -34.86 -25.89
CA PRO A 59 -13.81 -33.76 -25.15
C PRO A 59 -12.43 -34.10 -24.57
N LEU A 60 -12.23 -35.35 -24.16
CA LEU A 60 -10.93 -35.85 -23.67
C LEU A 60 -9.86 -35.94 -24.77
N LEU A 61 -10.23 -36.16 -26.03
CA LEU A 61 -9.29 -36.11 -27.15
C LEU A 61 -9.08 -34.67 -27.64
N ALA A 62 -10.15 -33.87 -27.69
CA ALA A 62 -10.06 -32.44 -28.01
C ALA A 62 -9.08 -31.73 -27.07
N ASN A 63 -9.19 -31.95 -25.75
CA ASN A 63 -8.25 -31.42 -24.77
C ASN A 63 -6.80 -31.93 -24.96
N LEU A 64 -6.58 -33.16 -25.45
CA LEU A 64 -5.21 -33.64 -25.77
C LEU A 64 -4.64 -33.01 -27.04
N ILE A 65 -5.50 -32.55 -27.95
CA ILE A 65 -5.13 -31.91 -29.22
C ILE A 65 -4.85 -30.41 -29.02
N THR A 66 -5.70 -29.70 -28.28
CA THR A 66 -5.59 -28.25 -28.08
C THR A 66 -4.40 -27.83 -27.23
N ASN A 67 -3.87 -28.71 -26.37
CA ASN A 67 -2.66 -28.46 -25.56
C ASN A 67 -1.33 -28.70 -26.33
N ASN A 68 -1.34 -28.87 -27.66
CA ASN A 68 -0.11 -28.99 -28.47
C ASN A 68 0.43 -27.60 -28.90
N GLU A 69 1.07 -26.92 -27.96
CA GLU A 69 1.64 -25.57 -28.17
C GLU A 69 2.83 -25.55 -29.15
N PHE A 70 3.52 -26.68 -29.33
CA PHE A 70 4.75 -26.80 -30.15
C PHE A 70 4.53 -26.60 -31.65
N THR A 71 3.28 -26.71 -32.12
CA THR A 71 2.96 -26.69 -33.56
C THR A 71 3.27 -25.34 -34.22
N VAL A 72 3.04 -24.20 -33.56
CA VAL A 72 3.18 -22.88 -34.20
C VAL A 72 4.64 -22.52 -34.50
N PRO A 73 5.61 -22.64 -33.56
CA PRO A 73 7.01 -22.29 -33.86
C PRO A 73 7.63 -23.16 -34.95
N VAL A 74 7.36 -24.48 -34.93
CA VAL A 74 7.89 -25.42 -35.94
C VAL A 74 7.35 -25.10 -37.33
N VAL A 75 6.05 -24.81 -37.47
CA VAL A 75 5.47 -24.41 -38.76
C VAL A 75 6.05 -23.07 -39.22
N ASN A 76 6.20 -22.08 -38.33
CA ASN A 76 6.76 -20.78 -38.69
C ASN A 76 8.20 -20.89 -39.24
N TYR A 77 9.07 -21.67 -38.57
CA TYR A 77 10.45 -21.90 -39.01
C TYR A 77 10.51 -22.52 -40.43
N VAL A 78 9.65 -23.50 -40.73
CA VAL A 78 9.64 -24.15 -42.05
C VAL A 78 9.09 -23.23 -43.15
N GLN A 79 8.25 -22.24 -42.80
CA GLN A 79 7.84 -21.22 -43.76
C GLN A 79 8.92 -20.16 -44.00
N SER A 80 9.75 -19.81 -43.00
CA SER A 80 10.85 -18.84 -43.21
C SER A 80 12.00 -19.44 -44.02
N HIS A 81 12.39 -20.69 -43.75
CA HIS A 81 13.51 -21.37 -44.41
C HIS A 81 13.07 -22.26 -45.59
N ARG A 82 11.94 -21.92 -46.22
CA ARG A 82 11.24 -22.71 -47.25
C ARG A 82 12.04 -22.93 -48.55
N LEU A 83 13.14 -22.17 -48.74
CA LEU A 83 14.06 -22.31 -49.89
C LEU A 83 15.30 -23.16 -49.57
N GLU A 84 15.55 -23.44 -48.28
CA GLU A 84 16.74 -24.12 -47.77
C GLU A 84 16.41 -25.57 -47.37
N ILE A 85 15.19 -25.81 -46.88
CA ILE A 85 14.66 -27.14 -46.51
C ILE A 85 14.18 -27.91 -47.75
N ASP A 86 14.39 -29.24 -47.79
CA ASP A 86 13.94 -30.08 -48.91
C ASP A 86 12.43 -29.97 -49.18
N SER A 87 12.06 -29.87 -50.46
CA SER A 87 10.68 -29.67 -50.90
C SER A 87 9.70 -30.77 -50.49
N ALA A 88 10.16 -31.98 -50.15
CA ALA A 88 9.35 -33.06 -49.59
C ALA A 88 9.06 -32.82 -48.11
N TYR A 89 10.04 -32.36 -47.33
CA TYR A 89 9.89 -32.01 -45.92
C TYR A 89 8.93 -30.84 -45.74
N VAL A 90 9.09 -29.78 -46.54
CA VAL A 90 8.16 -28.65 -46.60
C VAL A 90 6.72 -29.13 -46.87
N LYS A 91 6.50 -30.07 -47.81
CA LYS A 91 5.17 -30.63 -48.11
C LYS A 91 4.58 -31.43 -46.94
N VAL A 92 5.39 -32.15 -46.16
CA VAL A 92 4.92 -32.86 -44.96
C VAL A 92 4.47 -31.87 -43.88
N ILE A 93 5.23 -30.79 -43.66
CA ILE A 93 4.92 -29.77 -42.65
C ILE A 93 3.73 -28.89 -43.09
N ASP A 94 3.64 -28.51 -44.37
CA ASP A 94 2.44 -27.86 -44.95
C ASP A 94 1.20 -28.75 -44.74
N CYS A 95 1.30 -30.05 -45.05
CA CYS A 95 0.22 -31.01 -44.87
C CYS A 95 -0.18 -31.14 -43.39
N TYR A 96 0.80 -31.15 -42.48
CA TYR A 96 0.58 -31.16 -41.03
C TYR A 96 -0.14 -29.90 -40.55
N ALA A 97 0.35 -28.72 -40.90
CA ALA A 97 -0.23 -27.44 -40.51
C ALA A 97 -1.71 -27.32 -40.94
N ASN A 98 -2.02 -27.63 -42.20
CA ASN A 98 -3.38 -27.58 -42.74
C ASN A 98 -4.33 -28.55 -42.02
N ASN A 99 -3.91 -29.81 -41.79
CA ASN A 99 -4.76 -30.79 -41.12
C ASN A 99 -4.92 -30.48 -39.61
N MET A 100 -3.89 -29.93 -38.94
CA MET A 100 -4.00 -29.49 -37.55
C MET A 100 -4.90 -28.26 -37.40
N GLN A 101 -4.84 -27.30 -38.32
CA GLN A 101 -5.74 -26.14 -38.29
C GLN A 101 -7.21 -26.55 -38.47
N ALA A 102 -7.48 -27.50 -39.37
CA ALA A 102 -8.81 -28.09 -39.53
C ALA A 102 -9.26 -28.85 -38.26
N LEU A 103 -8.37 -29.67 -37.69
CA LEU A 103 -8.63 -30.43 -36.46
C LEU A 103 -8.89 -29.54 -35.24
N LEU A 104 -8.13 -28.46 -35.05
CA LEU A 104 -8.33 -27.49 -33.97
C LEU A 104 -9.67 -26.74 -34.14
N SER A 105 -10.01 -26.40 -35.39
CA SER A 105 -11.30 -25.78 -35.73
C SER A 105 -12.49 -26.71 -35.52
N LEU A 106 -12.31 -28.02 -35.76
CA LEU A 106 -13.29 -29.06 -35.41
C LEU A 106 -13.45 -29.20 -33.90
N CYS A 107 -12.34 -29.28 -33.14
CA CYS A 107 -12.37 -29.39 -31.68
C CYS A 107 -13.09 -28.18 -31.05
N LYS A 108 -12.79 -26.96 -31.50
CA LYS A 108 -13.46 -25.74 -31.03
C LYS A 108 -14.96 -25.74 -31.32
N ARG A 109 -15.38 -26.20 -32.51
CA ARG A 109 -16.80 -26.30 -32.86
C ARG A 109 -17.54 -27.30 -31.98
N GLN A 110 -16.93 -28.46 -31.72
CA GLN A 110 -17.49 -29.48 -30.82
C GLN A 110 -17.56 -28.98 -29.36
N GLU A 111 -16.59 -28.17 -28.91
CA GLU A 111 -16.63 -27.52 -27.60
C GLU A 111 -17.78 -26.48 -27.51
N GLU A 112 -18.00 -25.69 -28.58
CA GLU A 112 -19.12 -24.75 -28.67
C GLU A 112 -20.49 -25.46 -28.73
N GLU A 113 -20.60 -26.56 -29.48
CA GLU A 113 -21.78 -27.43 -29.56
C GLU A 113 -22.13 -28.06 -28.21
N VAL A 114 -21.13 -28.55 -27.44
CA VAL A 114 -21.33 -29.16 -26.12
C VAL A 114 -21.80 -28.16 -25.06
N LYS A 115 -21.35 -26.90 -25.14
CA LYS A 115 -21.78 -25.84 -24.22
C LYS A 115 -23.18 -25.30 -24.50
N GLY A 116 -23.65 -25.38 -25.76
CA GLY A 116 -24.96 -24.90 -26.18
C GLY A 116 -25.19 -23.42 -25.81
N GLU A 117 -26.25 -23.16 -25.04
CA GLU A 117 -26.59 -21.80 -24.56
C GLU A 117 -25.53 -21.19 -23.63
N TYR A 118 -24.66 -22.01 -23.04
CA TYR A 118 -23.61 -21.60 -22.10
C TYR A 118 -22.23 -21.39 -22.75
N LYS A 119 -22.18 -21.21 -24.09
CA LYS A 119 -20.95 -21.06 -24.90
C LYS A 119 -19.91 -20.05 -24.36
N ASP A 120 -20.37 -18.99 -23.70
CA ASP A 120 -19.52 -17.91 -23.16
C ASP A 120 -18.84 -18.29 -21.83
N LEU A 121 -19.14 -19.47 -21.28
CA LEU A 121 -18.51 -20.06 -20.10
C LEU A 121 -17.50 -21.16 -20.49
N ILE A 122 -16.43 -21.34 -19.70
CA ILE A 122 -15.47 -22.45 -19.87
C ILE A 122 -16.07 -23.82 -19.49
N GLU A 123 -15.48 -24.91 -19.99
CA GLU A 123 -16.05 -26.27 -19.97
C GLU A 123 -16.54 -26.80 -18.59
N PRO A 124 -15.94 -26.46 -17.43
CA PRO A 124 -16.48 -26.84 -16.11
C PRO A 124 -17.54 -25.87 -15.53
N LEU A 125 -17.70 -24.67 -16.11
CA LEU A 125 -18.65 -23.64 -15.68
C LEU A 125 -19.89 -23.55 -16.58
N ALA A 126 -19.85 -24.12 -17.78
CA ALA A 126 -20.90 -24.07 -18.79
C ALA A 126 -22.11 -24.96 -18.43
N ASN A 127 -22.89 -24.56 -17.43
CA ASN A 127 -24.13 -25.22 -17.02
C ASN A 127 -25.14 -24.25 -16.41
N GLU A 128 -26.41 -24.67 -16.38
CA GLU A 128 -27.56 -23.90 -15.90
C GLU A 128 -27.39 -23.37 -14.47
N GLN A 129 -26.86 -24.19 -13.55
CA GLN A 129 -26.73 -23.82 -12.14
C GLN A 129 -25.72 -22.68 -11.96
N VAL A 130 -24.54 -22.81 -12.58
CA VAL A 130 -23.49 -21.77 -12.56
C VAL A 130 -23.97 -20.51 -13.27
N ALA A 131 -24.58 -20.63 -14.45
CA ALA A 131 -25.15 -19.49 -15.18
C ALA A 131 -26.19 -18.74 -14.33
N THR A 132 -27.13 -19.45 -13.71
CA THR A 132 -28.17 -18.88 -12.84
C THR A 132 -27.60 -18.14 -11.63
N LEU A 133 -26.49 -18.63 -11.05
CA LEU A 133 -25.81 -17.95 -9.95
C LEU A 133 -25.02 -16.72 -10.43
N LEU A 134 -24.42 -16.75 -11.62
CA LEU A 134 -23.72 -15.60 -12.20
C LEU A 134 -24.69 -14.51 -12.70
N GLN A 135 -25.91 -14.88 -13.13
CA GLN A 135 -26.97 -13.94 -13.46
C GLN A 135 -27.34 -13.01 -12.29
N ARG A 136 -27.10 -13.40 -11.03
CA ARG A 136 -27.24 -12.51 -9.87
C ARG A 136 -26.22 -11.37 -9.89
N ALA A 137 -24.97 -11.65 -10.29
CA ALA A 137 -23.91 -10.66 -10.43
C ALA A 137 -24.07 -9.78 -11.68
N ILE A 138 -24.69 -10.31 -12.76
CA ILE A 138 -25.09 -9.52 -13.93
C ILE A 138 -26.16 -8.50 -13.55
N ARG A 139 -27.23 -8.93 -12.86
CA ARG A 139 -28.29 -8.04 -12.35
C ARG A 139 -27.77 -6.98 -11.36
N ALA A 140 -26.65 -7.24 -10.69
CA ALA A 140 -25.97 -6.30 -9.81
C ALA A 140 -24.95 -5.38 -10.53
N GLY A 141 -24.81 -5.47 -11.86
CA GLY A 141 -23.88 -4.65 -12.64
C GLY A 141 -22.39 -4.97 -12.40
N LEU A 142 -22.10 -6.19 -11.93
CA LEU A 142 -20.74 -6.67 -11.65
C LEU A 142 -20.16 -7.48 -12.82
N LEU A 143 -21.01 -8.18 -13.56
CA LEU A 143 -20.67 -8.91 -14.78
C LEU A 143 -21.52 -8.40 -15.95
N ASP A 144 -21.03 -8.59 -17.18
CA ASP A 144 -21.79 -8.37 -18.41
C ASP A 144 -22.60 -9.61 -18.84
N GLU A 145 -23.36 -9.49 -19.93
CA GLU A 145 -24.18 -10.57 -20.48
C GLU A 145 -23.38 -11.80 -20.96
N HIS A 146 -22.06 -11.65 -21.19
CA HIS A 146 -21.13 -12.72 -21.52
C HIS A 146 -20.37 -13.26 -20.29
N TYR A 147 -20.88 -12.99 -19.08
CA TYR A 147 -20.33 -13.40 -17.79
C TYR A 147 -18.90 -12.86 -17.51
N GLN A 148 -18.46 -11.80 -18.18
CA GLN A 148 -17.15 -11.17 -17.99
C GLN A 148 -17.22 -10.00 -16.99
N PRO A 149 -16.11 -9.61 -16.33
CA PRO A 149 -16.12 -8.52 -15.34
C PRO A 149 -16.29 -7.16 -15.99
N MET A 150 -17.30 -6.40 -15.55
CA MET A 150 -17.44 -5.00 -15.93
C MET A 150 -16.22 -4.17 -15.48
N PRO A 151 -15.87 -3.06 -16.18
CA PRO A 151 -14.66 -2.28 -15.89
C PRO A 151 -14.57 -1.73 -14.45
N GLN A 152 -15.71 -1.44 -13.82
CA GLN A 152 -15.80 -0.99 -12.43
C GLN A 152 -15.61 -2.10 -11.38
N THR A 153 -15.71 -3.38 -11.76
CA THR A 153 -15.82 -4.51 -10.84
C THR A 153 -14.48 -4.83 -10.20
N LYS A 154 -14.42 -4.74 -8.87
CA LYS A 154 -13.17 -4.87 -8.13
C LYS A 154 -12.79 -6.34 -7.93
N PRO A 155 -11.49 -6.71 -7.93
CA PRO A 155 -11.05 -8.09 -7.73
C PRO A 155 -11.59 -8.78 -6.47
N LEU A 156 -11.88 -8.01 -5.42
CA LEU A 156 -12.51 -8.51 -4.20
C LEU A 156 -13.96 -9.01 -4.43
N GLN A 157 -14.73 -8.33 -5.27
CA GLN A 157 -16.11 -8.72 -5.62
C GLN A 157 -16.11 -10.00 -6.47
N LEU A 158 -15.18 -10.08 -7.44
CA LEU A 158 -14.90 -11.30 -8.20
C LEU A 158 -14.52 -12.47 -7.28
N LYS A 159 -13.73 -12.22 -6.22
CA LYS A 159 -13.37 -13.22 -5.22
C LYS A 159 -14.58 -13.73 -4.42
N VAL A 160 -15.51 -12.84 -4.04
CA VAL A 160 -16.77 -13.23 -3.38
C VAL A 160 -17.63 -14.09 -4.30
N ILE A 161 -17.84 -13.66 -5.56
CA ILE A 161 -18.63 -14.41 -6.56
C ILE A 161 -18.03 -15.80 -6.78
N ALA A 162 -16.73 -15.89 -7.04
CA ALA A 162 -16.05 -17.16 -7.28
C ALA A 162 -16.12 -18.12 -6.06
N TYR A 163 -15.96 -17.58 -4.84
CA TYR A 163 -16.15 -18.36 -3.61
C TYR A 163 -17.59 -18.88 -3.50
N ALA A 164 -18.58 -17.99 -3.59
CA ALA A 164 -19.99 -18.33 -3.43
C ALA A 164 -20.48 -19.38 -4.44
N VAL A 165 -20.21 -19.16 -5.73
CA VAL A 165 -20.60 -20.09 -6.80
C VAL A 165 -19.90 -21.44 -6.64
N SER A 166 -18.61 -21.45 -6.27
CA SER A 166 -17.88 -22.70 -6.02
C SER A 166 -18.43 -23.49 -4.83
N THR A 167 -18.82 -22.82 -3.75
CA THR A 167 -19.40 -23.46 -2.58
C THR A 167 -20.78 -24.06 -2.88
N ILE A 168 -21.64 -23.33 -3.59
CA ILE A 168 -23.00 -23.81 -3.97
C ILE A 168 -22.91 -24.97 -4.97
N CYS A 169 -22.08 -24.85 -6.02
CA CYS A 169 -21.90 -25.87 -7.05
C CYS A 169 -20.88 -26.97 -6.69
N LYS A 170 -20.28 -26.92 -5.48
CA LYS A 170 -19.26 -27.87 -4.98
C LYS A 170 -18.09 -28.07 -5.96
N LEU A 171 -17.63 -26.99 -6.58
CA LEU A 171 -16.58 -27.04 -7.61
C LEU A 171 -15.22 -27.43 -7.00
N PRO A 172 -14.41 -28.26 -7.68
CA PRO A 172 -13.16 -28.81 -7.13
C PRO A 172 -12.02 -27.79 -6.97
N SER A 173 -12.22 -26.52 -7.30
CA SER A 173 -11.22 -25.45 -7.17
C SER A 173 -11.89 -24.07 -7.13
N THR A 174 -11.93 -23.46 -5.94
CA THR A 174 -12.71 -22.26 -5.59
C THR A 174 -12.50 -21.02 -6.47
N TYR A 175 -11.32 -20.90 -7.09
CA TYR A 175 -10.94 -19.69 -7.84
C TYR A 175 -10.38 -19.96 -9.24
N ILE A 176 -9.77 -21.12 -9.49
CA ILE A 176 -8.98 -21.39 -10.72
C ILE A 176 -9.87 -21.30 -11.98
N LEU A 177 -11.08 -21.84 -11.92
CA LEU A 177 -12.04 -21.80 -13.03
C LEU A 177 -12.46 -20.37 -13.38
N PHE A 178 -12.68 -19.54 -12.36
CA PHE A 178 -13.06 -18.14 -12.51
C PHE A 178 -11.88 -17.24 -12.91
N GLU A 179 -10.66 -17.56 -12.49
CA GLU A 179 -9.44 -16.90 -12.98
C GLU A 179 -9.20 -17.15 -14.47
N LYS A 180 -9.53 -18.34 -14.97
CA LYS A 180 -9.59 -18.65 -16.42
C LYS A 180 -10.71 -17.90 -17.12
N GLN A 181 -11.96 -18.05 -16.65
CA GLN A 181 -13.16 -17.41 -17.22
C GLN A 181 -12.97 -15.91 -17.45
N TRP A 182 -12.35 -15.22 -16.50
CA TRP A 182 -12.18 -13.76 -16.49
C TRP A 182 -10.79 -13.28 -16.94
N LYS A 183 -9.95 -14.18 -17.50
CA LYS A 183 -8.62 -13.87 -18.04
C LYS A 183 -7.71 -13.17 -17.00
N ARG A 184 -7.74 -13.66 -15.76
CA ARG A 184 -6.99 -13.17 -14.59
C ARG A 184 -5.81 -14.06 -14.20
N GLU A 185 -5.41 -14.97 -15.07
CA GLU A 185 -4.17 -15.75 -14.91
C GLU A 185 -2.92 -14.84 -14.98
N TYR A 186 -1.76 -15.39 -14.64
CA TYR A 186 -0.43 -14.74 -14.70
C TYR A 186 -0.34 -13.33 -14.09
N GLY A 187 -0.10 -13.27 -12.77
CA GLY A 187 0.13 -12.02 -12.02
C GLY A 187 -1.12 -11.17 -11.74
N LYS A 188 -2.23 -11.38 -12.46
CA LYS A 188 -3.51 -10.66 -12.25
C LYS A 188 -4.54 -11.41 -11.39
N ARG A 189 -4.11 -12.52 -10.76
CA ARG A 189 -4.93 -13.42 -9.93
C ARG A 189 -5.64 -12.66 -8.82
N PHE A 190 -6.92 -12.97 -8.61
CA PHE A 190 -7.72 -12.38 -7.53
C PHE A 190 -7.80 -13.28 -6.29
N SER A 191 -7.54 -14.59 -6.45
CA SER A 191 -7.40 -15.55 -5.33
C SER A 191 -6.41 -15.08 -4.25
N THR A 192 -5.31 -14.47 -4.65
CA THR A 192 -4.25 -13.94 -3.76
C THR A 192 -4.62 -12.65 -3.03
N TRP A 193 -5.71 -11.97 -3.39
CA TRP A 193 -6.10 -10.71 -2.77
C TRP A 193 -6.58 -10.95 -1.34
N ARG A 194 -6.04 -10.16 -0.40
CA ARG A 194 -6.46 -10.18 1.00
C ARG A 194 -7.84 -9.54 1.13
N VAL A 195 -8.76 -10.23 1.80
CA VAL A 195 -10.04 -9.64 2.21
C VAL A 195 -9.74 -8.51 3.21
N PRO A 196 -10.25 -7.28 3.01
CA PRO A 196 -10.04 -6.19 3.95
C PRO A 196 -10.71 -6.49 5.29
N ARG A 197 -9.98 -6.32 6.40
CA ARG A 197 -10.54 -6.50 7.75
C ARG A 197 -11.67 -5.53 8.08
N TYR A 198 -11.47 -4.24 7.81
CA TYR A 198 -12.32 -3.17 8.39
C TYR A 198 -13.15 -2.39 7.35
N ASN A 199 -12.89 -2.57 6.05
CA ASN A 199 -13.67 -1.95 4.98
C ASN A 199 -14.50 -3.02 4.27
N THR A 200 -15.62 -3.39 4.89
CA THR A 200 -16.40 -4.57 4.51
C THR A 200 -17.47 -4.28 3.45
N GLY A 201 -18.00 -3.05 3.38
CA GLY A 201 -19.14 -2.71 2.53
C GLY A 201 -18.97 -3.02 1.03
N LEU A 202 -17.73 -3.03 0.51
CA LEU A 202 -17.42 -3.43 -0.86
C LEU A 202 -17.54 -4.94 -1.13
N TYR A 203 -17.54 -5.78 -0.10
CA TYR A 203 -17.73 -7.22 -0.21
C TYR A 203 -19.07 -7.68 0.40
N GLU A 204 -19.58 -7.04 1.46
CA GLU A 204 -20.92 -7.31 2.02
C GLU A 204 -22.04 -7.15 0.97
N THR A 205 -21.99 -6.08 0.18
CA THR A 205 -22.93 -5.86 -0.94
C THR A 205 -22.88 -6.95 -2.01
N THR A 206 -21.77 -7.69 -2.09
CA THR A 206 -21.63 -8.84 -3.01
C THR A 206 -22.00 -10.17 -2.33
N LYS A 207 -21.73 -10.32 -1.02
CA LYS A 207 -22.20 -11.45 -0.20
C LYS A 207 -23.73 -11.53 -0.18
N ALA A 208 -24.41 -10.39 -0.12
CA ALA A 208 -25.87 -10.29 -0.13
C ALA A 208 -26.54 -10.88 -1.39
N LEU A 209 -25.79 -11.07 -2.50
CA LEU A 209 -26.28 -11.76 -3.70
C LEU A 209 -26.33 -13.30 -3.52
N TYR A 210 -25.68 -13.82 -2.49
CA TYR A 210 -25.47 -15.25 -2.22
C TYR A 210 -25.70 -15.55 -0.73
N SER A 211 -26.85 -15.14 -0.21
CA SER A 211 -27.22 -15.27 1.21
C SER A 211 -27.34 -16.72 1.71
N GLU A 212 -27.34 -17.70 0.82
CA GLU A 212 -27.28 -19.14 1.15
C GLU A 212 -25.87 -19.65 1.50
N VAL A 213 -24.82 -18.82 1.36
CA VAL A 213 -23.42 -19.21 1.57
C VAL A 213 -22.91 -18.76 2.94
N ASP A 214 -22.30 -19.70 3.67
CA ASP A 214 -21.48 -19.37 4.84
C ASP A 214 -20.13 -18.79 4.39
N PHE A 215 -19.86 -17.54 4.78
CA PHE A 215 -18.63 -16.81 4.50
C PHE A 215 -17.63 -16.83 5.68
N THR A 216 -17.88 -17.60 6.75
CA THR A 216 -17.03 -17.63 7.94
C THR A 216 -15.58 -18.02 7.64
N GLU A 217 -15.32 -18.92 6.67
CA GLU A 217 -13.96 -19.25 6.21
C GLU A 217 -13.36 -18.23 5.22
N PHE A 218 -14.20 -17.41 4.58
CA PHE A 218 -13.77 -16.33 3.68
C PHE A 218 -13.30 -15.09 4.47
N GLU A 219 -13.86 -14.87 5.66
CA GLU A 219 -13.64 -13.66 6.45
C GLU A 219 -12.36 -13.68 7.30
N PRO A 220 -11.65 -12.54 7.43
CA PRO A 220 -10.46 -12.46 8.26
C PRO A 220 -10.83 -12.41 9.74
N THR A 221 -10.44 -13.43 10.51
CA THR A 221 -10.74 -13.49 11.95
C THR A 221 -10.20 -12.28 12.74
N HIS A 222 -11.10 -11.58 13.41
CA HIS A 222 -10.81 -10.41 14.24
C HIS A 222 -10.43 -10.81 15.67
N GLN A 223 -9.13 -10.91 15.93
CA GLN A 223 -8.62 -11.01 17.31
C GLN A 223 -8.64 -9.63 17.97
N THR A 224 -9.69 -9.33 18.75
CA THR A 224 -9.75 -8.13 19.59
C THR A 224 -8.75 -8.24 20.74
N GLU A 225 -7.58 -7.62 20.61
CA GLU A 225 -6.49 -7.72 21.57
C GLU A 225 -6.24 -6.41 22.32
N THR A 226 -6.32 -6.45 23.66
CA THR A 226 -6.02 -5.34 24.56
C THR A 226 -4.61 -5.44 25.12
N PHE A 227 -4.00 -4.32 25.50
CA PHE A 227 -2.73 -4.31 26.21
C PHE A 227 -2.86 -4.97 27.59
N TYR A 228 -1.79 -5.64 28.02
CA TYR A 228 -1.60 -5.95 29.43
C TYR A 228 -0.68 -4.89 30.03
N THR A 229 -0.97 -4.46 31.26
CA THR A 229 -0.14 -3.54 32.04
C THR A 229 -0.16 -3.98 33.51
N PRO A 230 0.97 -3.94 34.24
CA PRO A 230 1.01 -4.11 35.68
C PRO A 230 0.95 -2.77 36.45
N GLN A 231 0.90 -1.63 35.75
CA GLN A 231 0.82 -0.30 36.35
C GLN A 231 -0.56 -0.04 36.96
N SER A 232 -0.65 0.84 37.97
CA SER A 232 -1.86 1.11 38.75
C SER A 232 -2.97 1.81 37.96
N GLU A 233 -4.21 1.84 38.50
CA GLU A 233 -5.30 2.64 37.92
C GLU A 233 -4.96 4.13 37.96
N GLU A 234 -4.24 4.58 38.99
CA GLU A 234 -3.66 5.91 39.13
C GLU A 234 -2.66 6.22 38.01
N ASP A 235 -1.72 5.31 37.72
CA ASP A 235 -0.74 5.45 36.63
C ASP A 235 -1.44 5.57 35.26
N ILE A 236 -2.46 4.74 35.02
CA ILE A 236 -3.27 4.78 33.80
C ILE A 236 -4.04 6.10 33.70
N ALA A 237 -4.59 6.60 34.82
CA ALA A 237 -5.29 7.89 34.88
C ALA A 237 -4.34 9.09 34.75
N VAL A 238 -3.08 8.99 35.19
CA VAL A 238 -2.03 9.99 34.95
C VAL A 238 -1.63 9.99 33.46
N LEU A 239 -1.33 8.81 32.90
CA LEU A 239 -1.01 8.65 31.47
C LEU A 239 -2.11 9.23 30.58
N TYR A 240 -3.37 8.89 30.87
CA TYR A 240 -4.53 9.45 30.19
C TYR A 240 -4.55 10.99 30.22
N ARG A 241 -4.40 11.59 31.42
CA ARG A 241 -4.44 13.05 31.59
C ARG A 241 -3.32 13.75 30.83
N ASP A 242 -2.10 13.22 30.87
CA ASP A 242 -0.97 13.79 30.14
C ASP A 242 -1.15 13.65 28.60
N LEU A 243 -1.67 12.53 28.11
CA LEU A 243 -1.95 12.32 26.68
C LEU A 243 -3.07 13.24 26.15
N VAL A 244 -4.11 13.52 26.95
CA VAL A 244 -5.14 14.53 26.60
C VAL A 244 -4.56 15.94 26.66
N LYS A 245 -3.87 16.30 27.75
CA LYS A 245 -3.31 17.65 27.97
C LYS A 245 -2.39 18.10 26.83
N TYR A 246 -1.59 17.20 26.28
CA TYR A 246 -0.65 17.49 25.20
C TYR A 246 -1.16 17.03 23.81
N GLY A 247 -2.46 16.79 23.66
CA GLY A 247 -3.12 16.57 22.38
C GLY A 247 -2.61 15.36 21.60
N TYR A 248 -2.23 14.28 22.29
CA TYR A 248 -1.83 13.02 21.67
C TYR A 248 -3.06 12.16 21.28
N ILE A 249 -4.11 12.19 22.10
CA ILE A 249 -5.40 11.53 21.86
C ILE A 249 -6.54 12.56 21.80
N ALA A 250 -7.67 12.19 21.19
CA ALA A 250 -8.79 13.11 20.97
C ALA A 250 -9.42 13.59 22.31
N PRO A 251 -9.76 14.87 22.46
CA PRO A 251 -10.20 15.45 23.74
C PRO A 251 -11.57 14.96 24.22
N ASP A 252 -12.39 14.39 23.33
CA ASP A 252 -13.65 13.71 23.66
C ASP A 252 -13.45 12.27 24.17
N THR A 253 -12.22 11.74 24.13
CA THR A 253 -11.90 10.41 24.67
C THR A 253 -12.06 10.41 26.18
N GLY A 254 -13.21 9.96 26.69
CA GLY A 254 -13.39 9.79 28.14
C GLY A 254 -12.51 8.68 28.73
N LEU A 255 -12.04 8.87 29.98
CA LEU A 255 -11.15 7.93 30.70
C LEU A 255 -11.60 6.46 30.62
N LYS A 256 -12.90 6.16 30.70
CA LYS A 256 -13.43 4.78 30.59
C LYS A 256 -13.15 4.13 29.23
N THR A 257 -13.09 4.90 28.14
CA THR A 257 -12.67 4.42 26.82
C THR A 257 -11.17 4.14 26.80
N PHE A 258 -10.36 5.02 27.40
CA PHE A 258 -8.91 4.81 27.50
C PHE A 258 -8.54 3.58 28.35
N VAL A 259 -9.12 3.44 29.55
CA VAL A 259 -8.94 2.24 30.41
C VAL A 259 -9.36 0.96 29.69
N GLY A 260 -10.35 1.04 28.79
CA GLY A 260 -10.77 -0.08 27.94
C GLY A 260 -9.64 -0.72 27.12
N ILE A 261 -8.60 0.02 26.72
CA ILE A 261 -7.48 -0.55 25.94
C ILE A 261 -6.64 -1.56 26.73
N PHE A 262 -6.82 -1.65 28.05
CA PHE A 262 -6.13 -2.59 28.94
C PHE A 262 -6.99 -3.79 29.35
N ASN A 263 -8.30 -3.80 29.04
CA ASN A 263 -9.21 -4.83 29.53
C ASN A 263 -10.27 -5.21 28.48
N LYS A 264 -10.11 -6.42 27.91
CA LYS A 264 -10.97 -7.00 26.87
C LYS A 264 -12.46 -7.13 27.24
N LYS A 265 -12.83 -7.08 28.53
CA LYS A 265 -14.24 -7.05 28.98
C LYS A 265 -14.86 -5.65 28.96
N THR A 266 -14.05 -4.59 29.02
CA THR A 266 -14.50 -3.19 29.04
C THR A 266 -14.18 -2.42 27.77
N PHE A 267 -13.32 -2.96 26.90
CA PHE A 267 -13.06 -2.43 25.55
C PHE A 267 -14.36 -2.32 24.74
N ARG A 268 -14.60 -1.16 24.12
CA ARG A 268 -15.80 -0.88 23.30
C ARG A 268 -15.49 -0.28 21.93
N LYS A 269 -14.52 0.63 21.86
CA LYS A 269 -14.02 1.25 20.63
C LYS A 269 -12.53 1.58 20.79
N PRO A 270 -11.76 1.71 19.69
CA PRO A 270 -10.41 2.25 19.74
C PRO A 270 -10.37 3.67 20.31
N VAL A 271 -9.19 4.07 20.80
CA VAL A 271 -8.86 5.45 21.17
C VAL A 271 -8.36 6.19 19.93
N GLU A 272 -8.94 7.35 19.64
CA GLU A 272 -8.54 8.18 18.50
C GLU A 272 -7.24 8.94 18.81
N TRP A 273 -6.22 8.73 17.98
CA TRP A 273 -4.88 9.29 18.11
C TRP A 273 -4.65 10.41 17.09
N ILE A 274 -4.31 11.60 17.59
CA ILE A 274 -4.30 12.86 16.83
C ILE A 274 -2.95 13.12 16.12
N LYS A 275 -1.84 12.63 16.67
CA LYS A 275 -0.50 12.85 16.09
C LYS A 275 -0.19 11.83 14.98
N THR A 276 1.03 11.81 14.45
CA THR A 276 1.39 10.88 13.36
C THR A 276 1.34 9.41 13.80
N GLN A 277 1.14 8.49 12.84
CA GLN A 277 1.29 7.05 13.11
C GLN A 277 2.72 6.71 13.59
N ARG A 278 3.75 7.46 13.18
CA ARG A 278 5.12 7.28 13.68
C ARG A 278 5.23 7.59 15.17
N GLN A 279 4.55 8.63 15.66
CA GLN A 279 4.44 8.92 17.09
C GLN A 279 3.59 7.87 17.83
N LEU A 280 2.48 7.39 17.25
CA LEU A 280 1.72 6.27 17.83
C LEU A 280 2.59 5.00 17.94
N SER A 281 3.48 4.76 16.96
CA SER A 281 4.42 3.63 16.98
C SER A 281 5.46 3.76 18.08
N PHE A 282 5.96 4.98 18.30
CA PHE A 282 6.88 5.31 19.39
C PHE A 282 6.18 5.15 20.74
N PHE A 283 4.99 5.74 20.92
CA PHE A 283 4.17 5.61 22.12
C PHE A 283 3.89 4.15 22.49
N VAL A 284 3.31 3.37 21.57
CA VAL A 284 2.95 1.96 21.81
C VAL A 284 4.19 1.14 22.19
N TYR A 285 5.36 1.41 21.60
CA TYR A 285 6.59 0.74 22.01
C TYR A 285 7.04 1.17 23.41
N GLN A 286 7.26 2.46 23.65
CA GLN A 286 7.83 2.95 24.91
C GLN A 286 6.89 2.65 26.11
N ALA A 287 5.58 2.79 25.94
CA ALA A 287 4.62 2.53 27.01
C ALA A 287 4.36 1.03 27.27
N PHE A 288 4.35 0.18 26.25
CA PHE A 288 3.78 -1.18 26.36
C PHE A 288 4.67 -2.36 25.93
N TYR A 289 5.83 -2.13 25.30
CA TYR A 289 6.69 -3.21 24.76
C TYR A 289 7.11 -4.23 25.83
N LYS A 290 7.49 -3.77 27.03
CA LYS A 290 8.05 -4.57 28.14
C LYS A 290 7.21 -5.82 28.46
N PHE A 291 5.88 -5.70 28.42
CA PHE A 291 4.95 -6.78 28.77
C PHE A 291 4.09 -7.29 27.60
N ASN A 292 4.16 -6.68 26.41
CA ASN A 292 3.33 -7.05 25.25
C ASN A 292 4.13 -7.50 24.02
N LYS A 293 5.46 -7.69 24.14
CA LYS A 293 6.44 -7.96 23.08
C LYS A 293 5.95 -8.80 21.87
N LYS A 294 5.22 -9.90 22.09
CA LYS A 294 4.75 -10.81 21.03
C LYS A 294 3.71 -10.16 20.12
N ASP A 295 2.67 -9.56 20.72
CA ASP A 295 1.45 -9.13 20.02
C ASP A 295 1.27 -7.60 20.04
N LEU A 296 2.29 -6.86 20.49
CA LEU A 296 2.31 -5.40 20.66
C LEU A 296 1.64 -4.63 19.51
N TRP A 297 2.04 -4.92 18.27
CA TRP A 297 1.57 -4.21 17.08
C TRP A 297 0.17 -4.66 16.64
N ILE A 298 -0.33 -5.80 17.13
CA ILE A 298 -1.73 -6.23 16.95
C ILE A 298 -2.60 -5.49 17.97
N LYS A 299 -2.16 -5.42 19.22
CA LYS A 299 -2.82 -4.62 20.27
C LYS A 299 -2.87 -3.13 19.89
N GLY A 300 -1.80 -2.60 19.28
CA GLY A 300 -1.77 -1.25 18.70
C GLY A 300 -2.69 -1.06 17.48
N GLU A 301 -2.88 -2.09 16.65
CA GLU A 301 -3.87 -2.11 15.55
C GLU A 301 -5.31 -2.14 16.10
N CYS A 302 -5.57 -2.88 17.18
CA CYS A 302 -6.91 -3.03 17.76
C CYS A 302 -7.34 -1.84 18.64
N CYS A 303 -6.42 -1.27 19.43
CA CYS A 303 -6.76 -0.32 20.50
C CYS A 303 -6.77 1.15 20.06
N PHE A 304 -6.25 1.48 18.89
CA PHE A 304 -6.14 2.87 18.41
C PHE A 304 -6.69 3.06 16.99
N SER A 305 -7.11 4.28 16.69
CA SER A 305 -7.47 4.75 15.34
C SER A 305 -6.77 6.08 15.04
N ILE A 306 -6.60 6.41 13.75
CA ILE A 306 -6.08 7.69 13.28
C ILE A 306 -6.97 8.16 12.13
N ASN A 307 -7.53 9.36 12.25
CA ASN A 307 -8.62 9.88 11.42
C ASN A 307 -9.80 8.89 11.31
N GLY A 308 -10.14 8.21 12.41
CA GLY A 308 -11.18 7.17 12.43
C GLY A 308 -10.84 5.88 11.65
N HIS A 309 -9.58 5.69 11.25
CA HIS A 309 -9.12 4.49 10.54
C HIS A 309 -8.13 3.66 11.37
N THR A 310 -8.18 2.33 11.22
CA THR A 310 -7.23 1.41 11.84
C THR A 310 -5.80 1.67 11.35
N PRO A 311 -4.80 1.89 12.23
CA PRO A 311 -3.45 2.23 11.79
C PRO A 311 -2.71 1.01 11.24
N HIS A 312 -2.13 1.15 10.05
CA HIS A 312 -1.58 0.02 9.29
C HIS A 312 -0.38 -0.66 9.98
N LYS A 313 -0.50 -1.95 10.34
CA LYS A 313 0.49 -2.71 11.12
C LYS A 313 1.93 -2.67 10.56
N ALA A 314 2.12 -2.68 9.24
CA ALA A 314 3.47 -2.60 8.67
C ALA A 314 4.09 -1.20 8.82
N CYS A 315 3.27 -0.14 8.81
CA CYS A 315 3.69 1.24 9.07
C CYS A 315 3.99 1.47 10.56
N PHE A 316 3.30 0.76 11.45
CA PHE A 316 3.64 0.68 12.88
C PHE A 316 5.07 0.16 13.11
N VAL A 317 5.36 -1.06 12.62
CA VAL A 317 6.67 -1.72 12.79
C VAL A 317 7.78 -0.88 12.15
N SER A 318 7.64 -0.51 10.88
CA SER A 318 8.65 0.26 10.16
C SER A 318 8.83 1.68 10.72
N GLY A 319 7.78 2.31 11.24
CA GLY A 319 7.83 3.62 11.88
C GLY A 319 8.76 3.62 13.09
N TYR A 320 8.57 2.69 14.03
CA TYR A 320 9.46 2.57 15.19
C TYR A 320 10.87 2.07 14.81
N SER A 321 10.97 1.04 13.97
CA SER A 321 12.27 0.52 13.50
C SER A 321 13.10 1.56 12.74
N TRP A 322 12.48 2.60 12.18
CA TRP A 322 13.18 3.73 11.57
C TRP A 322 13.73 4.70 12.62
N ILE A 323 12.94 5.08 13.64
CA ILE A 323 13.42 5.91 14.77
C ILE A 323 14.63 5.24 15.46
N LYS A 324 14.52 3.93 15.73
CA LYS A 324 15.61 3.18 16.36
C LYS A 324 16.89 3.17 15.51
N ARG A 325 16.79 2.92 14.20
CA ARG A 325 17.95 2.91 13.30
C ARG A 325 18.59 4.29 13.09
N ALA A 326 17.82 5.37 13.26
CA ALA A 326 18.34 6.73 13.20
C ALA A 326 19.10 7.16 14.47
N GLY A 327 19.07 6.38 15.56
CA GLY A 327 19.64 6.79 16.85
C GLY A 327 18.83 7.91 17.52
N TRP A 328 17.50 7.86 17.38
CA TRP A 328 16.60 8.96 17.75
C TRP A 328 15.67 8.65 18.93
N LEU A 329 15.83 7.51 19.62
CA LEU A 329 14.91 7.06 20.67
C LEU A 329 14.68 8.11 21.77
N ASP A 330 15.74 8.80 22.16
CA ASP A 330 15.69 9.71 23.31
C ASP A 330 15.38 11.17 22.94
N ARG A 331 15.45 11.50 21.65
CA ARG A 331 15.21 12.85 21.10
C ARG A 331 14.01 12.98 20.16
N TYR A 332 13.37 11.88 19.74
CA TYR A 332 12.36 11.90 18.67
C TYR A 332 11.08 12.65 19.04
N ASP A 333 10.58 12.46 20.27
CA ASP A 333 9.40 13.13 20.81
C ASP A 333 9.57 13.13 22.33
N VAL A 334 10.43 14.03 22.84
CA VAL A 334 10.91 14.00 24.25
C VAL A 334 9.74 14.04 25.22
N LYS A 335 8.76 14.93 24.99
CA LYS A 335 7.54 15.05 25.81
C LYS A 335 6.76 13.72 25.87
N LEU A 336 6.58 13.03 24.74
CA LEU A 336 5.95 11.71 24.70
C LEU A 336 6.81 10.63 25.38
N LYS A 337 8.15 10.70 25.26
CA LYS A 337 9.06 9.79 25.98
C LYS A 337 8.90 9.97 27.50
N THR A 338 9.00 11.19 28.02
CA THR A 338 8.84 11.50 29.45
C THR A 338 7.50 10.99 30.02
N ILE A 339 6.42 11.10 29.26
CA ILE A 339 5.09 10.55 29.62
C ILE A 339 5.14 9.02 29.73
N CYS A 340 5.80 8.34 28.78
CA CYS A 340 6.01 6.89 28.83
C CYS A 340 6.95 6.45 29.96
N ASP A 341 8.04 7.18 30.21
CA ASP A 341 9.01 6.87 31.26
C ASP A 341 8.35 6.95 32.64
N LYS A 342 7.61 8.06 32.87
CA LYS A 342 6.78 8.30 34.05
C LYS A 342 5.74 7.19 34.26
N PHE A 343 5.05 6.77 33.21
CA PHE A 343 4.09 5.65 33.28
C PHE A 343 4.76 4.30 33.59
N ASN A 344 5.99 4.07 33.11
CA ASN A 344 6.74 2.83 33.34
C ASN A 344 7.51 2.81 34.68
N HIS A 345 7.47 3.88 35.48
CA HIS A 345 8.32 4.09 36.66
C HIS A 345 9.82 3.97 36.34
N ILE A 346 10.25 4.64 35.25
CA ILE A 346 11.65 4.77 34.85
C ILE A 346 12.18 6.11 35.37
N GLU A 347 13.21 6.08 36.21
CA GLU A 347 13.93 7.27 36.64
C GLU A 347 14.65 7.93 35.45
N ASN A 348 14.31 9.18 35.16
CA ASN A 348 14.90 9.93 34.05
C ASN A 348 16.22 10.57 34.48
N THR A 349 17.33 9.84 34.31
CA THR A 349 18.69 10.42 34.27
C THR A 349 18.93 11.17 32.95
N PHE A 350 18.06 12.13 32.64
CA PHE A 350 18.34 13.18 31.66
C PHE A 350 19.33 14.16 32.29
N ASN A 351 20.62 13.86 32.17
CA ASN A 351 21.66 14.85 32.40
C ASN A 351 21.54 15.94 31.32
N GLU A 352 20.98 17.10 31.68
CA GLU A 352 20.87 18.26 30.77
C GLU A 352 22.26 18.74 30.27
N GLU A 353 23.33 18.40 30.99
CA GLU A 353 24.71 18.81 30.72
C GLU A 353 25.42 18.04 29.59
N THR A 354 24.86 16.94 29.04
CA THR A 354 25.65 15.99 28.21
C THR A 354 25.03 15.52 26.89
N SER A 355 24.32 16.36 26.12
CA SER A 355 24.16 16.13 24.67
C SER A 355 23.93 17.38 23.81
N ASP A 356 24.90 17.71 22.95
CA ASP A 356 24.93 18.84 21.99
C ASP A 356 24.02 18.62 20.73
N GLU A 357 22.97 17.79 20.82
CA GLU A 357 22.28 17.20 19.65
C GLU A 357 20.88 17.77 19.34
N ARG A 358 20.55 18.02 18.05
CA ARG A 358 19.21 18.53 17.60
C ARG A 358 18.08 17.66 18.15
N LEU A 359 17.32 18.20 19.11
CA LEU A 359 16.00 17.69 19.51
C LEU A 359 15.02 17.72 18.33
N ILE A 360 14.12 16.74 18.27
CA ILE A 360 13.25 16.52 17.13
C ILE A 360 11.83 16.95 17.49
N HIS A 361 11.39 18.08 16.94
CA HIS A 361 10.02 18.51 17.14
C HIS A 361 9.05 17.90 16.12
N THR A 362 8.06 17.19 16.66
CA THR A 362 7.06 16.34 15.96
C THR A 362 5.64 16.90 15.92
N SER A 363 5.37 18.07 16.53
CA SER A 363 4.08 18.75 16.31
C SER A 363 3.84 19.01 14.82
N LYS A 364 2.57 19.10 14.44
CA LYS A 364 2.13 19.67 13.16
C LYS A 364 1.54 21.07 13.31
N VAL A 365 1.16 21.46 14.52
CA VAL A 365 0.43 22.71 14.81
C VAL A 365 1.43 23.85 14.96
N VAL A 366 2.39 23.70 15.88
CA VAL A 366 3.32 24.76 16.30
C VAL A 366 4.77 24.46 15.91
N PHE A 367 5.60 25.50 15.92
CA PHE A 367 7.05 25.36 15.85
C PHE A 367 7.63 24.95 17.20
N TYR A 368 8.89 24.54 17.22
CA TYR A 368 9.71 24.43 18.43
C TYR A 368 10.79 25.48 18.35
N SER A 369 11.06 26.08 19.50
CA SER A 369 12.20 26.94 19.76
C SER A 369 13.03 26.31 20.88
N PRO A 370 14.37 26.20 20.73
CA PRO A 370 15.28 25.94 21.85
C PRO A 370 15.69 27.25 22.58
N ASN A 371 15.19 28.40 22.13
CA ASN A 371 15.63 29.71 22.59
C ASN A 371 14.86 30.16 23.83
N SER A 372 15.45 31.09 24.58
CA SER A 372 14.85 31.69 25.78
C SER A 372 13.63 32.55 25.45
N GLU A 373 12.85 32.88 26.47
CA GLU A 373 11.72 33.79 26.33
C GLU A 373 12.15 35.19 25.86
N ASP A 374 13.31 35.67 26.31
CA ASP A 374 13.91 36.94 25.87
C ASP A 374 14.33 36.90 24.39
N GLU A 375 14.94 35.80 23.94
CA GLU A 375 15.35 35.60 22.54
C GLU A 375 14.13 35.52 21.60
N ILE A 376 13.03 34.92 22.05
CA ILE A 376 11.74 34.90 21.34
C ILE A 376 11.09 36.31 21.37
N HIS A 377 11.21 37.06 22.47
CA HIS A 377 10.70 38.43 22.58
C HIS A 377 11.45 39.41 21.67
N LEU A 378 12.78 39.29 21.55
CA LEU A 378 13.58 40.11 20.62
C LEU A 378 13.16 39.87 19.16
N MET A 379 12.89 38.61 18.78
CA MET A 379 12.36 38.28 17.46
C MET A 379 10.94 38.83 17.26
N PHE A 380 10.06 38.73 18.26
CA PHE A 380 8.71 39.30 18.24
C PHE A 380 8.76 40.82 18.01
N SER A 381 9.52 41.56 18.81
CA SER A 381 9.68 43.02 18.68
C SER A 381 10.18 43.40 17.29
N ALA A 382 11.24 42.77 16.79
CA ALA A 382 11.79 43.12 15.47
C ALA A 382 10.83 42.80 14.29
N LEU A 383 9.99 41.76 14.41
CA LEU A 383 8.94 41.47 13.42
C LEU A 383 7.78 42.48 13.49
N LEU A 384 7.45 42.98 14.69
CA LEU A 384 6.43 44.00 14.91
C LEU A 384 6.89 45.36 14.38
N ASP A 385 8.10 45.79 14.75
CA ASP A 385 8.71 47.06 14.33
C ASP A 385 8.95 47.12 12.81
N GLY A 386 9.35 46.01 12.20
CA GLY A 386 9.44 45.89 10.74
C GLY A 386 8.09 45.81 10.03
N GLY A 387 6.97 45.74 10.76
CA GLY A 387 5.61 45.58 10.25
C GLY A 387 5.44 44.29 9.44
N TYR A 388 6.08 43.20 9.87
CA TYR A 388 5.98 41.87 9.27
C TYR A 388 4.80 41.07 9.85
N ILE A 389 4.50 41.27 11.12
CA ILE A 389 3.27 40.81 11.79
C ILE A 389 2.31 41.98 12.05
N SER A 390 1.04 41.69 12.27
CA SER A 390 0.01 42.72 12.51
C SER A 390 0.17 43.40 13.88
N SER A 391 -0.14 44.69 13.96
CA SER A 391 0.12 45.55 15.13
C SER A 391 -0.76 45.27 16.36
N ASP A 392 -1.77 44.43 16.21
CA ASP A 392 -2.62 43.87 17.27
C ASP A 392 -2.05 42.56 17.85
N THR A 393 -0.97 42.02 17.28
CA THR A 393 -0.34 40.78 17.78
C THR A 393 0.29 41.02 19.15
N THR A 394 -0.23 40.36 20.18
CA THR A 394 0.39 40.35 21.51
C THR A 394 1.57 39.37 21.58
N PHE A 395 2.53 39.62 22.49
CA PHE A 395 3.63 38.67 22.72
C PHE A 395 3.12 37.29 23.15
N THR A 396 2.05 37.23 23.96
CA THR A 396 1.42 35.97 24.37
C THR A 396 0.90 35.16 23.18
N ALA A 397 0.17 35.80 22.25
CA ALA A 397 -0.30 35.15 21.04
C ALA A 397 0.88 34.67 20.18
N PHE A 398 1.90 35.51 19.99
CA PHE A 398 3.10 35.15 19.23
C PHE A 398 3.86 33.98 19.88
N LYS A 399 4.05 33.97 21.19
CA LYS A 399 4.66 32.86 21.96
C LYS A 399 3.89 31.54 21.76
N GLY A 400 2.58 31.61 21.55
CA GLY A 400 1.73 30.47 21.18
C GLY A 400 2.23 29.69 19.95
N ILE A 401 2.92 30.32 18.98
CA ILE A 401 3.46 29.59 17.81
C ILE A 401 4.59 28.61 18.17
N PHE A 402 4.99 28.53 19.44
CA PHE A 402 6.00 27.60 19.97
C PHE A 402 5.46 26.58 21.00
N ASP A 403 4.20 26.68 21.45
CA ASP A 403 3.59 25.73 22.41
C ASP A 403 2.11 25.45 22.11
N GLU A 404 1.81 24.19 21.76
CA GLU A 404 0.45 23.72 21.44
C GLU A 404 -0.56 23.94 22.57
N THR A 405 -0.11 24.09 23.82
CA THR A 405 -0.99 24.22 24.99
C THR A 405 -1.50 25.64 25.26
N VAL A 406 -0.92 26.64 24.57
CA VAL A 406 -1.34 28.05 24.62
C VAL A 406 -1.52 28.67 23.22
N PHE A 407 -1.54 27.84 22.17
CA PHE A 407 -1.80 28.28 20.80
C PHE A 407 -3.32 28.39 20.53
N GLU A 408 -3.87 29.60 20.64
CA GLU A 408 -5.29 29.86 20.41
C GLU A 408 -5.63 30.13 18.94
N HIS A 409 -4.86 30.98 18.26
CA HIS A 409 -5.13 31.42 16.89
C HIS A 409 -3.84 31.74 16.12
N PRO A 410 -3.85 31.67 14.77
CA PRO A 410 -2.70 32.06 13.96
C PRO A 410 -2.39 33.57 14.03
N ILE A 411 -1.14 33.90 13.72
CA ILE A 411 -0.63 35.27 13.62
C ILE A 411 -0.82 35.81 12.20
N VAL A 412 -1.29 37.06 12.07
CA VAL A 412 -1.46 37.71 10.77
C VAL A 412 -0.12 38.28 10.29
N TRP A 413 0.38 37.72 9.19
CA TRP A 413 1.56 38.18 8.46
C TRP A 413 1.17 39.24 7.42
N MET A 414 1.85 40.38 7.47
CA MET A 414 1.49 41.63 6.79
C MET A 414 2.22 41.86 5.46
N LYS A 415 3.20 41.02 5.12
CA LYS A 415 3.92 41.06 3.83
C LYS A 415 3.50 39.89 2.93
N THR A 416 4.23 39.66 1.83
CA THR A 416 3.95 38.58 0.87
C THR A 416 4.17 37.19 1.46
N GLN A 417 3.48 36.17 0.93
CA GLN A 417 3.72 34.77 1.30
C GLN A 417 5.18 34.33 1.08
N THR A 418 5.86 34.89 0.08
CA THR A 418 7.27 34.59 -0.23
C THR A 418 8.21 35.07 0.88
N SER A 419 7.92 36.22 1.50
CA SER A 419 8.67 36.71 2.67
C SER A 419 8.42 35.87 3.93
N LEU A 420 7.17 35.45 4.20
CA LEU A 420 6.84 34.52 5.28
C LEU A 420 7.58 33.19 5.12
N MET A 421 7.53 32.63 3.90
CA MET A 421 8.21 31.39 3.52
C MET A 421 9.73 31.47 3.70
N TYR A 422 10.34 32.60 3.34
CA TYR A 422 11.77 32.86 3.52
C TYR A 422 12.14 32.93 5.01
N PHE A 423 11.45 33.77 5.79
CA PHE A 423 11.66 33.91 7.22
C PHE A 423 11.48 32.58 7.98
N VAL A 424 10.38 31.88 7.75
CA VAL A 424 10.08 30.58 8.39
C VAL A 424 11.12 29.52 8.03
N HIS A 425 11.71 29.58 6.82
CA HIS A 425 12.81 28.68 6.48
C HIS A 425 14.06 29.01 7.29
N LEU A 426 14.50 30.27 7.30
CA LEU A 426 15.70 30.69 8.02
C LEU A 426 15.56 30.41 9.53
N ALA A 427 14.58 31.02 10.19
CA ALA A 427 14.45 30.96 11.64
C ALA A 427 14.09 29.55 12.16
N PHE A 428 13.20 28.81 11.47
CA PHE A 428 12.57 27.62 12.07
C PHE A 428 12.99 26.28 11.46
N LYS A 429 13.53 26.20 10.23
CA LYS A 429 13.88 24.91 9.59
C LYS A 429 14.97 24.14 10.34
N GLN A 430 15.92 24.85 10.96
CA GLN A 430 17.00 24.24 11.73
C GLN A 430 16.47 23.43 12.92
N HIS A 431 15.57 24.00 13.73
CA HIS A 431 15.08 23.39 14.97
C HIS A 431 13.73 22.66 14.82
N ASN A 432 13.02 22.89 13.71
CA ASN A 432 11.89 22.06 13.30
C ASN A 432 12.37 21.19 12.14
N PRO A 433 13.11 20.09 12.41
CA PRO A 433 13.89 19.16 10.67
C PRO A 433 12.68 18.83 9.74
N TYR A 434 11.45 18.81 10.29
CA TYR A 434 10.18 18.31 9.71
C TYR A 434 8.97 19.26 9.76
N ASP A 435 8.02 19.04 8.84
CA ASP A 435 6.67 19.62 8.75
C ASP A 435 6.57 21.16 8.84
N VAL A 436 7.68 21.86 8.58
CA VAL A 436 7.84 23.32 8.66
C VAL A 436 6.76 24.10 7.89
N TRP A 437 6.33 23.62 6.72
CA TRP A 437 5.27 24.25 5.92
C TRP A 437 3.85 23.94 6.42
N VAL A 438 3.65 22.84 7.15
CA VAL A 438 2.37 22.54 7.82
C VAL A 438 2.22 23.44 9.05
N LYS A 439 3.29 23.56 9.84
CA LYS A 439 3.41 24.50 10.97
C LYS A 439 3.19 25.94 10.50
N CYS A 440 3.79 26.34 9.38
CA CYS A 440 3.57 27.65 8.76
C CYS A 440 2.08 27.93 8.47
N VAL A 441 1.39 26.97 7.85
CA VAL A 441 -0.06 27.07 7.53
C VAL A 441 -0.94 27.07 8.79
N ASN A 442 -0.50 26.46 9.88
CA ASN A 442 -1.26 26.44 11.13
C ASN A 442 -1.00 27.69 11.99
N CYS A 443 0.25 28.12 12.12
CA CYS A 443 0.67 29.28 12.93
C CYS A 443 0.41 30.64 12.27
N PHE A 444 0.29 30.73 10.95
CA PHE A 444 0.20 32.01 10.25
C PHE A 444 -0.99 32.13 9.30
N ARG A 445 -1.46 33.37 9.13
CA ARG A 445 -2.37 33.82 8.08
C ARG A 445 -1.72 34.96 7.31
N LEU A 446 -2.09 35.13 6.05
CA LEU A 446 -1.85 36.38 5.34
C LEU A 446 -3.01 37.34 5.63
N GLN A 447 -2.85 38.61 5.25
CA GLN A 447 -3.92 39.62 5.30
C GLN A 447 -5.27 39.09 4.76
N ASN A 448 -6.37 39.54 5.37
CA ASN A 448 -7.74 39.08 5.12
C ASN A 448 -7.96 37.57 5.41
N ASP A 449 -7.37 37.07 6.51
CA ASP A 449 -7.41 35.67 6.97
C ASP A 449 -7.03 34.62 5.90
N LYS A 450 -6.21 35.01 4.92
CA LYS A 450 -5.89 34.14 3.80
C LYS A 450 -4.85 33.09 4.20
N VAL A 451 -5.26 31.82 4.19
CA VAL A 451 -4.38 30.67 4.47
C VAL A 451 -3.20 30.61 3.48
N PRO A 452 -1.94 30.46 3.94
CA PRO A 452 -0.79 30.29 3.05
C PRO A 452 -0.89 29.02 2.18
N ASN A 453 -0.55 29.10 0.90
CA ASN A 453 -0.56 27.94 0.01
C ASN A 453 0.71 27.08 0.22
N ARG A 454 0.53 25.95 0.92
CA ARG A 454 1.59 24.97 1.26
C ARG A 454 2.42 24.50 0.06
N GLU A 455 1.78 24.19 -1.06
CA GLU A 455 2.43 23.58 -2.24
C GLU A 455 3.33 24.59 -2.94
N SER A 456 2.86 25.82 -3.07
CA SER A 456 3.64 26.93 -3.62
C SER A 456 4.85 27.28 -2.75
N MET A 457 4.80 27.12 -1.43
CA MET A 457 5.94 27.42 -0.55
C MET A 457 7.14 26.51 -0.81
N ASP A 458 6.94 25.21 -1.04
CA ASP A 458 8.07 24.31 -1.30
C ASP A 458 8.72 24.58 -2.67
N SER A 459 7.90 24.81 -3.70
CA SER A 459 8.38 25.14 -5.06
C SER A 459 9.05 26.51 -5.13
N ASN A 460 8.47 27.53 -4.48
CA ASN A 460 9.00 28.89 -4.50
C ASN A 460 10.28 29.01 -3.68
N PHE A 461 10.42 28.30 -2.56
CA PHE A 461 11.68 28.33 -1.81
C PHE A 461 12.85 27.73 -2.62
N ARG A 462 12.61 26.63 -3.34
CA ARG A 462 13.60 26.06 -4.29
C ARG A 462 14.04 27.06 -5.36
N PHE A 463 13.17 27.98 -5.79
CA PHE A 463 13.53 29.04 -6.72
C PHE A 463 14.51 30.06 -6.10
N ILE A 464 14.27 30.50 -4.85
CA ILE A 464 15.19 31.42 -4.14
C ILE A 464 16.57 30.77 -3.98
N VAL A 465 16.63 29.48 -3.59
CA VAL A 465 17.87 28.70 -3.53
C VAL A 465 18.56 28.62 -4.89
N LYS A 466 17.84 28.20 -5.95
CA LYS A 466 18.40 28.04 -7.31
C LYS A 466 18.89 29.36 -7.93
N LYS A 467 18.39 30.50 -7.45
CA LYS A 467 18.81 31.85 -7.88
C LYS A 467 19.92 32.46 -7.03
N GLY A 468 20.40 31.77 -5.99
CA GLY A 468 21.45 32.28 -5.10
C GLY A 468 21.00 33.45 -4.21
N LEU A 469 19.69 33.63 -4.02
CA LEU A 469 19.11 34.79 -3.32
C LEU A 469 19.00 34.59 -1.79
N MET A 470 19.67 33.58 -1.22
CA MET A 470 19.59 33.26 0.21
C MET A 470 20.02 34.42 1.10
N ASP A 471 21.05 35.16 0.72
CA ASP A 471 21.61 36.26 1.52
C ASP A 471 21.09 37.65 1.12
N THR A 472 20.31 37.74 0.03
CA THR A 472 19.96 39.02 -0.63
C THR A 472 18.47 39.22 -0.89
N TYR A 473 17.61 38.23 -0.61
CA TYR A 473 16.17 38.32 -0.87
C TYR A 473 15.44 39.35 0.02
N ASP A 474 15.67 39.30 1.34
CA ASP A 474 15.21 40.32 2.31
C ASP A 474 16.25 40.38 3.44
N ILE A 475 17.10 41.41 3.42
CA ILE A 475 18.20 41.57 4.37
C ILE A 475 17.67 41.76 5.80
N GLN A 476 16.54 42.45 5.99
CA GLN A 476 15.96 42.69 7.31
C GLN A 476 15.42 41.38 7.91
N LEU A 477 14.64 40.61 7.16
CA LEU A 477 14.20 39.28 7.61
C LEU A 477 15.36 38.32 7.85
N LYS A 478 16.42 38.41 7.02
CA LYS A 478 17.63 37.63 7.26
C LYS A 478 18.28 38.01 8.59
N THR A 479 18.50 39.30 8.87
CA THR A 479 19.06 39.77 10.14
C THR A 479 18.19 39.38 11.35
N ILE A 480 16.86 39.42 11.23
CA ILE A 480 15.95 38.98 12.31
C ILE A 480 16.12 37.48 12.59
N ALA A 481 16.15 36.64 11.54
CA ALA A 481 16.36 35.20 11.69
C ALA A 481 17.79 34.85 12.15
N ASP A 482 18.81 35.54 11.63
CA ASP A 482 20.21 35.39 12.03
C ASP A 482 20.40 35.78 13.52
N ASN A 483 19.76 36.83 14.01
CA ASN A 483 19.82 37.25 15.42
C ASN A 483 19.16 36.21 16.34
N TYR A 484 18.00 35.68 15.93
CA TYR A 484 17.31 34.60 16.63
C TYR A 484 18.15 33.31 16.71
N LEU A 485 18.91 32.96 15.67
CA LEU A 485 19.78 31.77 15.68
C LEU A 485 21.14 32.03 16.36
N SER A 486 21.74 33.20 16.18
CA SER A 486 23.14 33.47 16.57
C SER A 486 23.34 33.75 18.06
N THR A 487 22.28 34.02 18.82
CA THR A 487 22.40 34.19 20.27
C THR A 487 22.80 32.87 20.96
N GLN A 488 22.42 31.71 20.39
CA GLN A 488 22.95 30.39 20.78
C GLN A 488 24.48 30.28 20.61
N ASN A 489 25.06 30.83 19.53
CA ASN A 489 26.51 30.82 19.32
C ASN A 489 27.26 31.60 20.40
N LYS A 490 26.69 32.69 20.93
CA LYS A 490 27.30 33.42 22.07
C LYS A 490 27.33 32.56 23.33
N ASN A 491 26.25 31.84 23.62
CA ASN A 491 26.17 30.98 24.81
C ASN A 491 27.15 29.79 24.71
N ALA A 492 27.25 29.15 23.54
CA ALA A 492 28.20 28.06 23.28
C ALA A 492 29.68 28.50 23.32
N ILE A 493 29.98 29.75 22.93
CA ILE A 493 31.33 30.33 23.04
C ILE A 493 31.63 30.71 24.50
N ASN A 494 30.71 31.39 25.19
CA ASN A 494 30.90 31.84 26.57
C ASN A 494 31.10 30.65 27.53
N ALA A 495 30.36 29.55 27.37
CA ALA A 495 30.57 28.33 28.15
C ALA A 495 31.99 27.74 27.98
N LYS A 496 32.53 27.77 26.76
CA LYS A 496 33.92 27.33 26.48
C LYS A 496 34.98 28.29 27.00
N VAL A 497 34.66 29.58 27.17
CA VAL A 497 35.56 30.56 27.80
C VAL A 497 35.51 30.45 29.34
N ALA A 498 34.36 30.11 29.93
CA ALA A 498 34.24 29.86 31.37
C ALA A 498 35.06 28.63 31.80
N ASN A 499 34.87 27.48 31.14
CA ASN A 499 35.55 26.22 31.47
C ASN A 499 37.06 26.21 31.17
N ASN A 500 37.62 27.27 30.59
CA ASN A 500 39.06 27.45 30.36
C ASN A 500 39.71 28.43 31.36
N ASN A 501 38.95 28.99 32.30
CA ASN A 501 39.42 29.98 33.29
C ASN A 501 39.24 29.49 34.76
N THR A 502 39.08 28.18 34.94
CA THR A 502 39.06 27.46 36.23
C THR A 502 39.89 26.19 36.12
#